data_AF-A0A4Q3NKS5-F1
#
_entry.id   AF-A0A4Q3NKS5-F1
#
_cell.length_a   1.000
_cell.length_b   1.000
_cell.length_c   1.000
_cell.angle_alpha   90.00
_cell.angle_beta   90.00
_cell.angle_gamma   90.00
#
_symmetry.space_group_name_H-M   'P 1'
#
loop_
_entity.id
_entity.type
_entity.pdbx_description
1 polymer ?
#
loop_
_entity_poly.entity_id
_entity_poly.type
_entity_poly.pdbx_seq_one_letter_code
_entity_poly.pdbx_strand_id
1 'polypeptide(L)'
;MKSRIDNEVKGVTETSSFTIASKIRDYMMLIKFSLSFMVVFSAVVSYLLAPNIIRYDWGMILLLFIGGLLVTGSANAVNQVVEKDTDALMKRTAKRPIASGRMST
;
A
#
# COMPACT_ATOMS: atom_id res chain seq x y z
N MET A 1 -18.85 -39.38 0.92
CA MET A 1 -18.49 -38.70 -0.35
C MET A 1 -18.72 -37.19 -0.28
N LYS A 2 -19.91 -36.72 0.14
CA LYS A 2 -20.22 -35.28 0.32
C LYS A 2 -19.29 -34.54 1.30
N SER A 3 -18.97 -35.15 2.45
CA SER A 3 -18.04 -34.59 3.45
C SER A 3 -16.58 -34.42 2.99
N ARG A 4 -16.17 -35.13 1.93
CA ARG A 4 -14.82 -35.01 1.36
C ARG A 4 -14.75 -33.79 0.43
N ILE A 5 -15.81 -33.56 -0.35
CA ILE A 5 -15.98 -32.40 -1.22
C ILE A 5 -16.11 -31.11 -0.39
N ASP A 6 -16.86 -31.16 0.73
CA ASP A 6 -17.03 -30.00 1.61
C ASP A 6 -15.71 -29.56 2.28
N ASN A 7 -14.80 -30.51 2.57
CA ASN A 7 -13.46 -30.22 3.10
C ASN A 7 -12.49 -29.71 2.01
N GLU A 8 -12.63 -30.18 0.77
CA GLU A 8 -11.85 -29.70 -0.37
C GLU A 8 -12.22 -28.25 -0.73
N VAL A 9 -13.52 -27.92 -0.73
CA VAL A 9 -14.03 -26.56 -0.95
C VAL A 9 -13.57 -25.60 0.16
N LYS A 10 -13.55 -26.06 1.42
CA LYS A 10 -13.00 -25.28 2.55
C LYS A 10 -11.48 -25.07 2.44
N GLY A 11 -10.72 -26.09 2.03
CA GLY A 11 -9.26 -25.98 1.84
C GLY A 11 -8.87 -25.01 0.73
N VAL A 12 -9.66 -24.92 -0.36
CA VAL A 12 -9.41 -24.00 -1.49
C VAL A 12 -9.77 -22.55 -1.14
N THR A 13 -10.83 -22.32 -0.35
CA THR A 13 -11.24 -20.97 0.07
C THR A 13 -10.32 -20.36 1.14
N GLU A 14 -9.82 -21.16 2.09
CA GLU A 14 -8.84 -20.74 3.10
C GLU A 14 -7.50 -20.34 2.44
N THR A 15 -6.99 -21.16 1.51
CA THR A 15 -5.70 -20.91 0.82
C THR A 15 -5.74 -19.65 -0.06
N SER A 16 -6.87 -19.41 -0.73
CA SER A 16 -7.04 -18.23 -1.60
C SER A 16 -7.13 -16.93 -0.80
N SER A 17 -7.85 -16.96 0.33
CA SER A 17 -7.99 -15.80 1.23
C SER A 17 -6.65 -15.41 1.87
N PHE A 18 -5.85 -16.39 2.28
CA PHE A 18 -4.49 -16.18 2.78
C PHE A 18 -3.57 -15.52 1.74
N THR A 19 -3.74 -15.90 0.47
CA THR A 19 -2.95 -15.37 -0.66
C THR A 19 -3.31 -13.92 -1.01
N ILE A 20 -4.58 -13.53 -0.92
CA ILE A 20 -5.01 -12.17 -1.20
C ILE A 20 -4.61 -11.24 -0.04
N ALA A 21 -4.80 -11.68 1.20
CA ALA A 21 -4.42 -10.91 2.38
C ALA A 21 -2.90 -10.64 2.44
N SER A 22 -2.06 -11.62 2.07
CA SER A 22 -0.62 -11.43 2.02
C SER A 22 -0.20 -10.43 0.94
N LYS A 23 -0.79 -10.50 -0.26
CA LYS A 23 -0.56 -9.51 -1.33
C LYS A 23 -0.94 -8.09 -0.91
N ILE A 24 -2.11 -7.91 -0.29
CA ILE A 24 -2.56 -6.60 0.21
C ILE A 24 -1.56 -6.06 1.24
N ARG A 25 -1.10 -6.92 2.17
CA ARG A 25 -0.10 -6.53 3.18
C ARG A 25 1.22 -6.10 2.53
N ASP A 26 1.65 -6.80 1.50
CA ASP A 26 2.87 -6.45 0.78
C ASP A 26 2.70 -5.13 0.01
N TYR A 27 1.55 -4.86 -0.59
CA TYR A 27 1.26 -3.55 -1.20
C TYR A 27 1.23 -2.42 -0.17
N MET A 28 0.60 -2.62 0.99
CA MET A 28 0.61 -1.64 2.09
C MET A 28 2.03 -1.35 2.60
N MET A 29 2.88 -2.37 2.62
CA MET A 29 4.30 -2.24 2.98
C MET A 29 5.10 -1.52 1.88
N LEU A 30 4.81 -1.79 0.60
CA LEU A 30 5.45 -1.15 -0.55
C LEU A 30 5.20 0.36 -0.55
N ILE A 31 3.93 0.77 -0.42
CA ILE A 31 3.54 2.19 -0.44
C ILE A 31 3.80 2.91 0.90
N LYS A 32 4.22 2.18 1.94
CA LYS A 32 4.32 2.64 3.33
C LYS A 32 3.06 3.39 3.77
N PHE A 33 1.91 2.71 3.71
CA PHE A 33 0.58 3.33 3.82
C PHE A 33 0.43 4.28 5.03
N SER A 34 0.87 3.90 6.23
CA SER A 34 0.76 4.75 7.42
C SER A 34 1.49 6.08 7.29
N LEU A 35 2.68 6.07 6.67
CA LEU A 35 3.48 7.27 6.45
C LEU A 35 2.85 8.15 5.36
N SER A 36 2.49 7.53 4.24
CA SER A 36 1.83 8.21 3.11
C SER A 36 0.51 8.85 3.52
N PHE A 37 -0.30 8.16 4.34
CA PHE A 37 -1.54 8.69 4.89
C PHE A 37 -1.31 9.90 5.80
N MET A 38 -0.33 9.85 6.71
CA MET A 38 -0.01 11.00 7.57
C MET A 38 0.37 12.25 6.76
N VAL A 39 1.17 12.07 5.69
CA VAL A 39 1.60 13.16 4.80
C VAL A 39 0.40 13.75 4.04
N VAL A 40 -0.46 12.90 3.49
CA VAL A 40 -1.62 13.35 2.73
C VAL A 40 -2.66 14.00 3.65
N PHE A 41 -2.84 13.46 4.85
CA PHE A 41 -3.73 14.03 5.85
C PHE A 41 -3.31 15.46 6.25
N SER A 42 -2.02 15.69 6.51
CA SER A 42 -1.54 17.04 6.82
C SER A 42 -1.68 18.01 5.64
N ALA A 43 -1.52 17.53 4.40
CA ALA A 43 -1.78 18.31 3.20
C ALA A 43 -3.27 18.69 3.04
N VAL A 44 -4.19 17.77 3.31
CA VAL A 44 -5.63 18.04 3.29
C VAL A 44 -6.02 19.06 4.37
N VAL A 45 -5.50 18.92 5.59
CA VAL A 45 -5.74 19.91 6.66
C VAL A 45 -5.21 21.28 6.26
N SER A 46 -4.01 21.34 5.66
CA SER A 46 -3.42 22.59 5.17
C SER A 46 -4.25 23.23 4.06
N TYR A 47 -4.80 22.42 3.15
CA TYR A 47 -5.73 22.88 2.11
C TYR A 47 -6.97 23.51 2.76
N LEU A 48 -7.62 22.82 3.69
CA LEU A 48 -8.83 23.32 4.38
C LEU A 48 -8.60 24.63 5.15
N LEU A 49 -7.39 24.88 5.64
CA LEU A 49 -7.04 26.07 6.40
C LEU A 49 -6.70 27.29 5.52
N ALA A 50 -6.62 27.12 4.19
CA ALA A 50 -6.21 28.18 3.29
C ALA A 50 -7.26 29.33 3.24
N PRO A 51 -6.84 30.60 3.39
CA PRO A 51 -7.75 31.74 3.59
C PRO A 51 -8.65 32.06 2.38
N ASN A 52 -8.33 31.51 1.20
CA ASN A 52 -9.08 31.75 -0.04
C ASN A 52 -10.15 30.68 -0.33
N ILE A 53 -10.38 29.71 0.56
CA ILE A 53 -11.42 28.69 0.36
C ILE A 53 -12.76 29.21 0.89
N ILE A 54 -13.52 29.87 0.01
CA ILE A 54 -14.85 30.40 0.31
C ILE A 54 -15.93 29.29 0.24
N ARG A 55 -15.67 28.23 -0.54
CA ARG A 55 -16.49 27.01 -0.64
C ARG A 55 -15.58 25.80 -0.66
N TYR A 56 -15.85 24.83 0.21
CA TYR A 56 -15.12 23.57 0.21
C TYR A 56 -15.45 22.77 -1.05
N ASP A 57 -14.49 22.69 -1.98
CA ASP A 57 -14.58 21.83 -3.16
C ASP A 57 -14.19 20.40 -2.77
N TRP A 58 -15.20 19.56 -2.57
CA TRP A 58 -15.05 18.13 -2.27
C TRP A 58 -14.29 17.37 -3.37
N GLY A 59 -14.40 17.81 -4.64
CA GLY A 59 -13.67 17.24 -5.75
C GLY A 59 -12.17 17.50 -5.64
N MET A 60 -11.77 18.73 -5.30
CA MET A 60 -10.36 19.06 -5.05
C MET A 60 -9.80 18.31 -3.84
N ILE A 61 -10.57 18.18 -2.76
CA ILE A 61 -10.14 17.43 -1.57
C ILE A 61 -9.90 15.96 -1.93
N LEU A 62 -10.82 15.35 -2.69
CA LEU A 62 -10.69 13.96 -3.12
C LEU A 62 -9.50 13.77 -4.07
N LEU A 63 -9.31 14.70 -5.02
CA LEU A 63 -8.17 14.70 -5.94
C LEU A 63 -6.84 14.85 -5.19
N LEU A 64 -6.77 15.76 -4.22
CA LEU A 64 -5.59 15.94 -3.37
C LEU A 64 -5.29 14.67 -2.57
N PHE A 65 -6.32 14.05 -2.01
CA PHE A 65 -6.15 12.84 -1.21
C PHE A 65 -5.66 11.65 -2.05
N ILE A 66 -6.36 11.35 -3.14
CA ILE A 66 -6.02 10.23 -4.03
C ILE A 66 -4.68 10.50 -4.72
N GLY A 67 -4.51 11.68 -5.30
CA GLY A 67 -3.28 12.07 -5.99
C GLY A 67 -2.08 12.06 -5.04
N GLY A 68 -2.23 12.59 -3.82
CA GLY A 68 -1.19 12.56 -2.81
C GLY A 68 -0.78 11.15 -2.41
N LEU A 69 -1.74 10.23 -2.22
CA LEU A 69 -1.45 8.83 -1.91
C LEU A 69 -0.74 8.12 -3.07
N LEU A 70 -1.15 8.38 -4.31
CA LEU A 70 -0.52 7.81 -5.50
C LEU A 70 0.92 8.31 -5.70
N VAL A 71 1.16 9.61 -5.53
CA VAL A 71 2.49 10.21 -5.68
C VAL A 71 3.46 9.70 -4.61
N THR A 72 3.04 9.73 -3.33
CA THR A 72 3.86 9.22 -2.22
C THR A 72 4.09 7.71 -2.30
N GLY A 73 3.06 6.95 -2.70
CA GLY A 73 3.16 5.52 -2.94
C GLY A 73 4.13 5.17 -4.08
N SER A 74 4.05 5.89 -5.20
CA SER A 74 4.95 5.72 -6.35
C SER A 74 6.41 6.00 -5.96
N ALA A 75 6.68 7.11 -5.26
CA ALA A 75 8.03 7.44 -4.81
C ALA A 75 8.61 6.34 -3.90
N ASN A 76 7.81 5.81 -2.96
CA ASN A 76 8.23 4.71 -2.09
C ASN A 76 8.48 3.41 -2.86
N ALA A 77 7.65 3.10 -3.86
CA ALA A 77 7.84 1.91 -4.69
C ALA A 77 9.11 2.02 -5.53
N VAL A 78 9.32 3.16 -6.21
CA VAL A 78 10.53 3.42 -7.00
C VAL A 78 11.79 3.32 -6.15
N ASN A 79 11.78 3.89 -4.94
CA ASN A 79 12.92 3.77 -4.02
C ASN A 79 13.25 2.30 -3.72
N GLN A 80 12.25 1.43 -3.51
CA GLN A 80 12.50 0.00 -3.25
C GLN A 80 12.95 -0.78 -4.49
N VAL A 81 12.54 -0.36 -5.68
CA VAL A 81 12.99 -0.97 -6.94
C VAL A 81 14.46 -0.63 -7.19
N VAL A 82 14.85 0.64 -7.02
CA VAL A 82 16.23 1.10 -7.22
C VAL A 82 17.18 0.53 -6.16
N GLU A 83 16.73 0.43 -4.91
CA GLU A 83 17.55 -0.07 -3.78
C GLU A 83 17.51 -1.59 -3.61
N LYS A 84 16.88 -2.34 -4.54
CA LYS A 84 16.59 -3.78 -4.39
C LYS A 84 17.77 -4.61 -3.87
N ASP A 85 18.93 -4.50 -4.53
CA ASP A 85 20.10 -5.34 -4.22
C ASP A 85 20.75 -4.94 -2.89
N THR A 86 20.85 -3.64 -2.62
CA THR A 86 21.42 -3.10 -1.38
C THR A 86 20.52 -3.40 -0.18
N ASP A 87 19.20 -3.25 -0.35
CA ASP A 87 18.22 -3.54 0.69
C ASP A 87 18.27 -5.02 1.11
N ALA A 88 18.52 -5.93 0.17
CA ALA A 88 18.64 -7.36 0.45
C ALA A 88 19.81 -7.69 1.41
N LEU A 89 20.87 -6.87 1.43
CA LEU A 89 22.05 -7.05 2.29
C LEU A 89 21.88 -6.41 3.69
N MET A 90 20.84 -5.61 3.92
CA MET A 90 20.66 -4.84 5.16
C MET A 90 19.64 -5.49 6.10
N LYS A 91 20.02 -5.73 7.36
CA LYS A 91 19.12 -6.31 8.40
C LYS A 91 17.78 -5.58 8.55
N ARG A 92 17.76 -4.25 8.36
CA ARG A 92 16.57 -3.40 8.50
C ARG A 92 15.62 -3.48 7.29
N THR A 93 16.15 -3.63 6.07
CA THR A 93 15.38 -3.45 4.83
C THR A 93 15.29 -4.71 3.98
N ALA A 94 16.01 -5.78 4.32
CA ALA A 94 15.96 -7.07 3.64
C ALA A 94 14.57 -7.73 3.62
N LYS A 95 13.66 -7.32 4.52
CA LYS A 95 12.27 -7.80 4.56
C LYS A 95 11.32 -7.00 3.66
N ARG A 96 11.78 -5.93 3.00
CA ARG A 96 10.96 -5.15 2.06
C ARG A 96 10.47 -6.06 0.91
N PRO A 97 9.23 -5.90 0.42
CA PRO A 97 8.63 -6.83 -0.53
C PRO A 97 9.43 -7.03 -1.83
N ILE A 98 10.06 -5.98 -2.35
CA ILE A 98 10.93 -6.06 -3.55
C ILE A 98 12.25 -6.77 -3.24
N ALA A 99 12.95 -6.35 -2.18
CA ALA A 99 14.24 -6.91 -1.78
C ALA A 99 14.13 -8.38 -1.36
N SER A 100 13.02 -8.78 -0.73
CA SER A 100 12.75 -10.15 -0.30
C SER A 100 12.21 -11.05 -1.42
N GLY A 101 12.07 -10.55 -2.65
CA GLY A 101 11.53 -11.31 -3.78
C GLY A 101 10.05 -11.70 -3.66
N ARG A 102 9.28 -11.06 -2.77
CA ARG A 102 7.83 -11.33 -2.60
C ARG A 102 7.00 -10.66 -3.70
N MET A 103 7.57 -9.67 -4.36
CA MET A 103 7.03 -9.05 -5.57
C MET A 103 8.11 -9.03 -6.66
N SER A 104 7.70 -9.25 -7.90
CA SER A 104 8.57 -9.03 -9.06
C SER A 104 8.69 -7.54 -9.35
N THR A 105 9.90 -7.12 -9.74
CA THR A 105 10.18 -5.82 -10.36
C THR A 105 9.97 -5.89 -11.86
#